data_AF-A0A7R9L2C2-F1
#
_entry.id   AF-A0A7R9L2C2-F1
#
_cell.length_a   1.000
_cell.length_b   1.000
_cell.length_c   1.000
_cell.angle_alpha   90.00
_cell.angle_beta   90.00
_cell.angle_gamma   90.00
#
_symmetry.space_group_name_H-M   'P 1'
#
loop_
_entity.id
_entity.type
_entity.pdbx_description
1 polymer ?
#
loop_
_entity_poly.entity_id
_entity_poly.type
_entity_poly.pdbx_seq_one_letter_code
_entity_poly.pdbx_strand_id
1 'polypeptide(L)'
;MYRNTSYLLLSVLKSRFAEKHSIWSSIGLVLRHVSTTNTTQKRFIQSFVKPINCRFDFKHNCCLTSRSQPLLRQPSSQTGFQLNQSIRRSLNTSHTMAFTTDQRGQQNSSDYRVFIKKGDTGEPVSPWHDIPLFADEGNRIYNMVVEIPRWTNAKMEIATKEPLNPIKQDIKSDKLRYVRNCFPHKGYIWNYGALPQTWEDPKHLDEATGCKGDNDPIDVIEIGSRVADRGEVIKVKALGVMALIDEGETDWKVIAIDVRDELAAQLNDVRDVEMLKPGLIRATYEWFKIYKIPDGKPANEFAFNGEAKDREFAEKTIAETHKYWQELVNASSNATDLDLKSTTLGNSSKIDNQNAIEIINQRQESAKAVPKPIDDQTAIDKWYYITLP
;
A
#
# COMPACT_ATOMS: atom_id res chain seq x y z
N MET A 1 -15.44 -31.25 71.17
CA MET A 1 -14.22 -30.54 70.72
C MET A 1 -14.63 -29.61 69.59
N TYR A 2 -14.36 -28.31 69.71
CA TYR A 2 -14.00 -27.36 68.66
C TYR A 2 -14.18 -25.93 69.21
N ARG A 3 -13.04 -25.34 69.61
CA ARG A 3 -12.86 -23.93 69.97
C ARG A 3 -11.76 -23.39 69.05
N ASN A 4 -11.91 -22.11 68.68
CA ASN A 4 -10.88 -21.18 68.21
C ASN A 4 -10.24 -21.41 66.84
N THR A 5 -10.50 -20.46 65.91
CA THR A 5 -9.47 -19.70 65.18
C THR A 5 -10.11 -18.53 64.42
N SER A 6 -10.28 -17.39 65.11
CA SER A 6 -10.55 -16.08 64.49
C SER A 6 -9.41 -15.13 64.87
N TYR A 7 -8.20 -15.42 64.39
CA TYR A 7 -7.03 -14.56 64.53
C TYR A 7 -6.04 -14.86 63.41
N LEU A 8 -6.44 -14.68 62.15
CA LEU A 8 -5.49 -14.68 61.03
C LEU A 8 -6.06 -13.96 59.80
N LEU A 9 -6.62 -12.75 59.95
CA LEU A 9 -7.00 -11.94 58.78
C LEU A 9 -6.84 -10.41 58.98
N LEU A 10 -6.15 -9.98 60.04
CA LEU A 10 -5.96 -8.56 60.38
C LEU A 10 -4.49 -8.09 60.38
N SER A 11 -3.54 -8.94 59.98
CA SER A 11 -2.11 -8.60 59.90
C SER A 11 -1.55 -8.45 58.48
N VAL A 12 -2.32 -8.72 57.42
CA VAL A 12 -1.84 -8.65 56.02
C VAL A 12 -2.34 -7.39 55.27
N LEU A 13 -3.27 -6.63 55.85
CA LEU A 13 -3.83 -5.41 55.22
C LEU A 13 -3.19 -4.10 55.71
N LYS A 14 -2.15 -4.14 56.55
CA LYS A 14 -1.41 -2.95 57.02
C LYS A 14 -0.02 -2.76 56.40
N SER A 15 0.46 -3.65 55.54
CA SER A 15 1.81 -3.56 54.93
C SER A 15 1.85 -3.15 53.46
N ARG A 16 0.71 -2.87 52.81
CA ARG A 16 0.68 -2.45 51.38
C ARG A 16 0.16 -1.04 51.13
N PHE A 17 0.11 -0.19 52.16
CA PHE A 17 -0.24 1.23 52.04
C PHE A 17 0.90 2.20 52.42
N ALA A 18 2.07 1.70 52.80
CA ALA A 18 3.22 2.52 53.24
C ALA A 18 4.36 2.65 52.21
N GLU A 19 4.19 2.12 50.99
CA GLU A 19 5.26 2.09 49.96
C GLU A 19 5.00 2.99 48.73
N LYS A 20 4.04 3.93 48.82
CA LYS A 20 3.73 4.90 47.75
C LYS A 20 3.74 6.37 48.20
N HIS A 21 4.55 6.70 49.19
CA HIS A 21 4.82 8.11 49.58
C HIS A 21 6.32 8.48 49.65
N SER A 22 7.20 7.71 48.99
CA SER A 22 8.66 7.93 49.02
C SER A 22 9.29 8.21 47.65
N ILE A 23 8.54 8.70 46.66
CA ILE A 23 9.06 9.07 45.32
C ILE A 23 8.68 10.51 44.91
N TRP A 24 8.13 11.31 45.83
CA TRP A 24 7.85 12.74 45.61
C TRP A 24 8.62 13.68 46.56
N SER A 25 9.82 13.27 47.00
CA SER A 25 10.75 14.14 47.75
C SER A 25 12.18 14.18 47.18
N SER A 26 12.47 13.46 46.08
CA SER A 26 13.81 13.39 45.48
C SER A 26 13.99 14.23 44.20
N ILE A 27 13.05 15.09 43.83
CA ILE A 27 13.20 16.06 42.72
C ILE A 27 13.14 17.53 43.23
N GLY A 28 13.18 17.73 44.55
CA GLY A 28 13.21 19.06 45.18
C GLY A 28 14.58 19.54 45.65
N LEU A 29 15.65 18.76 45.45
CA LEU A 29 16.95 19.00 46.09
C LEU A 29 18.15 18.79 45.15
N VAL A 30 18.13 19.39 43.96
CA VAL A 30 19.34 19.58 43.12
C VAL A 30 19.48 21.05 42.64
N LEU A 31 18.85 21.99 43.35
CA LEU A 31 19.08 23.42 43.13
C LEU A 31 19.17 24.16 44.47
N ARG A 32 20.26 23.91 45.21
CA ARG A 32 20.81 24.77 46.26
C ARG A 32 22.12 24.15 46.75
N HIS A 33 23.21 24.32 45.98
CA HIS A 33 24.60 24.43 46.45
C HIS A 33 25.57 24.39 45.25
N VAL A 34 25.61 25.46 44.45
CA VAL A 34 26.86 25.99 43.87
C VAL A 34 26.63 27.49 43.73
N SER A 35 26.90 28.23 44.81
CA SER A 35 27.07 29.67 44.81
C SER A 35 28.51 29.91 45.25
N THR A 36 29.36 30.31 44.29
CA THR A 36 30.64 31.03 44.36
C THR A 36 31.48 30.54 43.18
N THR A 37 31.48 31.18 42.01
CA THR A 37 32.33 32.35 41.69
C THR A 37 32.18 32.67 40.19
N ASN A 38 32.58 33.88 39.79
CA ASN A 38 32.76 34.38 38.42
C ASN A 38 31.54 34.93 37.66
N THR A 39 31.28 36.20 37.98
CA THR A 39 31.20 37.32 37.03
C THR A 39 31.73 37.02 35.62
N THR A 40 30.86 37.07 34.60
CA THR A 40 30.93 37.89 33.36
C THR A 40 30.01 37.25 32.29
N GLN A 41 29.26 38.10 31.55
CA GLN A 41 28.37 37.78 30.41
C GLN A 41 26.87 37.54 30.70
N LYS A 42 26.14 38.64 30.95
CA LYS A 42 24.74 38.82 30.52
C LYS A 42 24.73 39.53 29.17
N ARG A 43 24.04 38.98 28.15
CA ARG A 43 23.22 39.69 27.12
C ARG A 43 22.75 38.68 26.05
N PHE A 44 21.59 38.96 25.44
CA PHE A 44 20.83 38.19 24.42
C PHE A 44 19.95 37.07 25.00
N ILE A 45 18.61 37.00 24.85
CA ILE A 45 17.57 37.66 24.04
C ILE A 45 16.24 37.60 24.82
N GLN A 46 15.49 38.71 24.87
CA GLN A 46 14.06 38.76 25.21
C GLN A 46 13.30 39.30 24.00
N SER A 47 12.52 38.45 23.33
CA SER A 47 11.40 38.76 22.42
C SER A 47 10.88 37.40 21.97
N PHE A 48 9.65 36.95 22.22
CA PHE A 48 8.41 37.39 21.57
C PHE A 48 7.23 36.72 22.30
N VAL A 49 6.32 37.47 22.91
CA VAL A 49 4.91 37.06 23.05
C VAL A 49 4.06 38.34 23.09
N LYS A 50 3.19 38.54 22.09
CA LYS A 50 2.01 39.42 22.17
C LYS A 50 0.79 38.59 21.75
N PRO A 51 -0.30 38.57 22.52
CA PRO A 51 -1.55 37.95 22.08
C PRO A 51 -2.38 38.90 21.22
N ILE A 52 -2.98 38.36 20.17
CA ILE A 52 -3.93 39.03 19.26
C ILE A 52 -5.35 38.81 19.80
N ASN A 53 -6.10 39.89 20.02
CA ASN A 53 -7.54 39.88 20.27
C ASN A 53 -8.27 40.14 18.95
N CYS A 54 -9.07 39.18 18.46
CA CYS A 54 -10.02 39.38 17.36
C CYS A 54 -11.45 39.48 17.92
N ARG A 55 -12.11 40.62 17.68
CA ARG A 55 -13.57 40.78 17.78
C ARG A 55 -14.17 40.60 16.38
N PHE A 56 -15.19 39.75 16.26
CA PHE A 56 -16.05 39.63 15.08
C PHE A 56 -17.36 40.38 15.36
N ASP A 57 -17.70 41.36 14.51
CA ASP A 57 -19.02 41.98 14.45
C ASP A 57 -19.79 41.40 13.26
N PHE A 58 -20.98 40.84 13.53
CA PHE A 58 -21.97 40.42 12.55
C PHE A 58 -22.91 41.59 12.23
N LYS A 59 -23.11 41.90 10.95
CA LYS A 59 -24.30 42.64 10.49
C LYS A 59 -24.93 41.96 9.29
N HIS A 60 -26.19 41.58 9.50
CA HIS A 60 -27.18 41.24 8.49
C HIS A 60 -27.51 42.43 7.58
N ASN A 61 -27.86 42.16 6.32
CA ASN A 61 -29.01 42.81 5.69
C ASN A 61 -29.60 41.97 4.55
N CYS A 62 -30.92 42.05 4.45
CA CYS A 62 -31.84 41.27 3.64
C CYS A 62 -32.67 42.22 2.75
N CYS A 63 -32.92 41.85 1.48
CA CYS A 63 -34.09 42.20 0.62
C CYS A 63 -33.71 41.83 -0.83
N LEU A 64 -34.31 40.87 -1.55
CA LEU A 64 -35.69 40.63 -2.01
C LEU A 64 -36.23 41.56 -3.11
N THR A 65 -36.79 40.88 -4.14
CA THR A 65 -37.75 41.29 -5.20
C THR A 65 -37.19 41.98 -6.45
N SER A 66 -37.66 41.76 -7.69
CA SER A 66 -38.57 40.78 -8.31
C SER A 66 -38.62 41.02 -9.83
N ARG A 67 -38.85 39.94 -10.61
CA ARG A 67 -39.60 39.81 -11.89
C ARG A 67 -39.52 40.90 -12.98
N SER A 68 -39.18 40.51 -14.21
CA SER A 68 -40.12 40.24 -15.34
C SER A 68 -39.45 40.28 -16.73
N GLN A 69 -39.84 39.36 -17.61
CA GLN A 69 -39.60 39.27 -19.07
C GLN A 69 -40.93 39.57 -19.80
N PRO A 70 -41.04 39.54 -21.15
CA PRO A 70 -40.13 39.92 -22.25
C PRO A 70 -40.85 40.82 -23.29
N LEU A 71 -40.22 41.20 -24.42
CA LEU A 71 -40.86 41.27 -25.75
C LEU A 71 -39.86 41.63 -26.89
N LEU A 72 -40.18 41.10 -28.07
CA LEU A 72 -39.42 41.01 -29.32
C LEU A 72 -39.24 42.34 -30.08
N ARG A 73 -38.10 42.48 -30.79
CA ARG A 73 -38.02 42.94 -32.20
C ARG A 73 -36.60 42.77 -32.76
N GLN A 74 -36.49 42.16 -33.94
CA GLN A 74 -35.28 42.20 -34.77
C GLN A 74 -35.18 43.54 -35.52
N PRO A 75 -33.99 43.90 -36.00
CA PRO A 75 -33.80 43.80 -37.44
C PRO A 75 -32.44 43.23 -37.89
N SER A 76 -32.48 42.73 -39.12
CA SER A 76 -31.44 42.26 -40.01
C SER A 76 -30.34 43.27 -40.34
N SER A 77 -29.09 42.81 -40.36
CA SER A 77 -28.12 43.20 -41.40
C SER A 77 -26.95 42.22 -41.42
N GLN A 78 -26.75 41.64 -42.61
CA GLN A 78 -25.67 40.73 -42.95
C GLN A 78 -24.33 41.48 -43.00
N THR A 79 -23.31 40.95 -42.32
CA THR A 79 -21.91 41.13 -42.72
C THR A 79 -21.20 39.81 -42.52
N GLY A 80 -20.78 39.21 -43.63
CA GLY A 80 -20.12 37.91 -43.66
C GLY A 80 -18.74 37.94 -43.01
N PHE A 81 -18.53 37.00 -42.09
CA PHE A 81 -17.20 36.54 -41.73
C PHE A 81 -17.03 35.15 -42.33
N GLN A 82 -16.08 35.03 -43.25
CA GLN A 82 -15.58 33.76 -43.76
C GLN A 82 -14.95 32.99 -42.59
N LEU A 83 -15.61 31.93 -42.13
CA LEU A 83 -15.01 30.94 -41.25
C LEU A 83 -14.47 29.80 -42.13
N ASN A 84 -13.19 29.89 -42.41
CA ASN A 84 -12.44 28.80 -43.03
C ASN A 84 -12.26 27.67 -42.00
N GLN A 85 -12.54 26.48 -42.51
CA GLN A 85 -12.41 25.14 -41.94
C GLN A 85 -11.39 24.96 -40.80
N SER A 86 -11.87 24.38 -39.71
CA SER A 86 -11.13 23.31 -39.06
C SER A 86 -12.14 22.26 -38.60
N ILE A 87 -12.29 21.21 -39.40
CA ILE A 87 -12.95 19.98 -38.99
C ILE A 87 -12.17 19.47 -37.78
N ARG A 88 -12.70 19.66 -36.57
CA ARG A 88 -12.27 18.90 -35.40
C ARG A 88 -12.72 17.46 -35.66
N ARG A 89 -11.88 16.68 -36.34
CA ARG A 89 -11.91 15.23 -36.20
C ARG A 89 -11.59 14.97 -34.73
N SER A 90 -12.63 14.85 -33.92
CA SER A 90 -12.56 14.12 -32.67
C SER A 90 -12.10 12.71 -33.04
N LEU A 91 -10.80 12.49 -33.02
CA LEU A 91 -10.28 11.15 -32.85
C LEU A 91 -10.77 10.75 -31.47
N ASN A 92 -11.91 10.05 -31.43
CA ASN A 92 -12.17 9.11 -30.36
C ASN A 92 -11.08 8.05 -30.48
N THR A 93 -9.88 8.36 -29.97
CA THR A 93 -8.95 7.34 -29.54
C THR A 93 -9.67 6.62 -28.42
N SER A 94 -10.39 5.57 -28.80
CA SER A 94 -10.75 4.49 -27.90
C SER A 94 -9.49 4.19 -27.09
N HIS A 95 -9.43 4.65 -25.85
CA HIS A 95 -8.36 4.31 -24.93
C HIS A 95 -8.57 2.85 -24.57
N THR A 96 -8.19 1.95 -25.47
CA THR A 96 -8.03 0.53 -25.16
C THR A 96 -6.96 0.44 -24.09
N MET A 97 -7.34 -0.04 -22.91
CA MET A 97 -6.40 -0.34 -21.83
C MET A 97 -5.32 -1.29 -22.37
N ALA A 98 -4.07 -1.11 -21.95
CA ALA A 98 -2.97 -1.97 -22.41
C ALA A 98 -3.16 -3.43 -21.97
N PHE A 99 -3.80 -3.63 -20.82
CA PHE A 99 -4.10 -4.94 -20.26
C PHE A 99 -5.55 -4.99 -19.75
N THR A 100 -6.12 -6.19 -19.74
CA THR A 100 -7.45 -6.50 -19.22
C THR A 100 -7.39 -7.75 -18.37
N THR A 101 -8.44 -8.00 -17.57
CA THR A 101 -8.51 -9.17 -16.70
C THR A 101 -9.49 -10.22 -17.23
N ASP A 102 -9.18 -11.49 -17.01
CA ASP A 102 -10.08 -12.63 -17.25
C ASP A 102 -10.26 -13.40 -15.93
N GLN A 103 -11.43 -13.22 -15.32
CA GLN A 103 -11.77 -13.83 -14.04
C GLN A 103 -12.37 -15.22 -14.25
N ARG A 104 -11.73 -16.22 -13.63
CA ARG A 104 -12.11 -17.63 -13.71
C ARG A 104 -12.34 -18.23 -12.33
N GLY A 105 -13.14 -19.29 -12.29
CA GLY A 105 -13.54 -19.95 -11.05
C GLY A 105 -14.59 -19.17 -10.26
N GLN A 106 -15.03 -19.73 -9.14
CA GLN A 106 -16.06 -19.12 -8.30
C GLN A 106 -15.44 -18.10 -7.32
N GLN A 107 -15.89 -16.85 -7.33
CA GLN A 107 -15.44 -15.84 -6.36
C GLN A 107 -15.64 -16.30 -4.91
N ASN A 108 -14.76 -15.85 -4.00
CA ASN A 108 -14.69 -16.27 -2.59
C ASN A 108 -14.50 -17.79 -2.40
N SER A 109 -13.78 -18.42 -3.32
CA SER A 109 -13.37 -19.83 -3.23
C SER A 109 -11.90 -19.98 -3.57
N SER A 110 -11.31 -21.12 -3.21
CA SER A 110 -9.93 -21.47 -3.55
C SER A 110 -9.70 -21.68 -5.06
N ASP A 111 -10.77 -21.79 -5.86
CA ASP A 111 -10.71 -21.94 -7.32
C ASP A 111 -10.65 -20.59 -8.06
N TYR A 112 -10.95 -19.47 -7.40
CA TYR A 112 -10.97 -18.16 -8.04
C TYR A 112 -9.56 -17.74 -8.52
N ARG A 113 -9.48 -17.31 -9.77
CA ARG A 113 -8.25 -16.83 -10.43
C ARG A 113 -8.55 -15.57 -11.24
N VAL A 114 -7.62 -14.63 -11.26
CA VAL A 114 -7.63 -13.48 -12.16
C VAL A 114 -6.42 -13.58 -13.09
N PHE A 115 -6.67 -13.96 -14.34
CA PHE A 115 -5.65 -13.94 -15.39
C PHE A 115 -5.57 -12.55 -16.02
N ILE A 116 -4.42 -12.23 -16.61
CA ILE A 116 -4.23 -10.98 -17.36
C ILE A 116 -4.14 -11.30 -18.86
N LYS A 117 -4.70 -10.41 -19.68
CA LYS A 117 -4.64 -10.44 -21.14
C LYS A 117 -4.16 -9.11 -21.69
N LYS A 118 -3.48 -9.11 -22.83
CA LYS A 118 -3.25 -7.89 -23.60
C LYS A 118 -4.59 -7.29 -24.03
N GLY A 119 -4.77 -5.99 -23.86
CA GLY A 119 -6.07 -5.35 -24.11
C GLY A 119 -6.39 -5.14 -25.59
N ASP A 120 -5.39 -5.16 -26.47
CA ASP A 120 -5.56 -5.04 -27.92
C ASP A 120 -5.81 -6.39 -28.60
N THR A 121 -5.09 -7.44 -28.23
CA THR A 121 -5.18 -8.76 -28.86
C THR A 121 -6.02 -9.77 -28.08
N GLY A 122 -6.24 -9.55 -26.78
CA GLY A 122 -6.88 -10.53 -25.89
C GLY A 122 -6.01 -11.75 -25.58
N GLU A 123 -4.74 -11.74 -25.99
CA GLU A 123 -3.80 -12.83 -25.70
C GLU A 123 -3.49 -12.91 -24.19
N PRO A 124 -3.51 -14.11 -23.58
CA PRO A 124 -3.08 -14.31 -22.21
C PRO A 124 -1.64 -13.87 -21.98
N VAL A 125 -1.36 -13.34 -20.79
CA VAL A 125 -0.01 -12.99 -20.35
C VAL A 125 0.18 -13.38 -18.88
N SER A 126 1.39 -13.80 -18.52
CA SER A 126 1.80 -13.90 -17.13
C SER A 126 1.95 -12.50 -16.53
N PRO A 127 1.26 -12.17 -15.42
CA PRO A 127 1.45 -10.89 -14.75
C PRO A 127 2.85 -10.74 -14.17
N TRP A 128 3.55 -11.84 -13.90
CA TRP A 128 4.91 -11.79 -13.38
C TRP A 128 5.95 -11.63 -14.48
N HIS A 129 5.82 -12.36 -15.59
CA HIS A 129 6.91 -12.51 -16.55
C HIS A 129 6.72 -11.74 -17.84
N ASP A 130 5.47 -11.56 -18.30
CA ASP A 130 5.16 -11.01 -19.61
C ASP A 130 4.89 -9.50 -19.59
N ILE A 131 4.51 -8.94 -18.44
CA ILE A 131 4.34 -7.49 -18.29
C ILE A 131 5.73 -6.87 -18.10
N PRO A 132 6.16 -5.92 -18.95
CA PRO A 132 7.46 -5.28 -18.80
C PRO A 132 7.56 -4.56 -17.45
N LEU A 133 8.70 -4.65 -16.77
CA LEU A 133 8.95 -3.85 -15.56
C LEU A 133 8.73 -2.35 -15.81
N PHE A 134 9.31 -1.83 -16.89
CA PHE A 134 9.20 -0.42 -17.26
C PHE A 134 8.03 -0.17 -18.22
N ALA A 135 7.17 0.77 -17.85
CA ALA A 135 6.21 1.37 -18.77
C ALA A 135 6.86 2.47 -19.63
N ASP A 136 7.85 3.16 -19.06
CA ASP A 136 8.72 4.14 -19.71
C ASP A 136 10.06 4.17 -18.94
N GLU A 137 11.06 3.50 -19.49
CA GLU A 137 12.38 3.37 -18.85
C GLU A 137 13.11 4.71 -18.74
N GLY A 138 12.98 5.57 -19.75
CA GLY A 138 13.65 6.88 -19.79
C GLY A 138 13.18 7.82 -18.69
N ASN A 139 11.90 7.71 -18.30
CA ASN A 139 11.31 8.49 -17.21
C ASN A 139 11.20 7.70 -15.89
N ARG A 140 11.76 6.48 -15.82
CA ARG A 140 11.71 5.59 -14.65
C ARG A 140 10.27 5.38 -14.15
N ILE A 141 9.36 5.13 -15.10
CA ILE A 141 7.97 4.77 -14.83
C ILE A 141 7.81 3.26 -14.95
N TYR A 142 7.28 2.65 -13.90
CA TYR A 142 7.13 1.21 -13.76
C TYR A 142 5.69 0.79 -14.05
N ASN A 143 5.50 -0.41 -14.57
CA ASN A 143 4.20 -1.08 -14.49
C ASN A 143 4.07 -1.69 -13.09
N MET A 144 2.91 -1.54 -12.46
CA MET A 144 2.53 -2.22 -11.23
C MET A 144 1.32 -3.10 -11.51
N VAL A 145 1.36 -4.34 -11.06
CA VAL A 145 0.20 -5.24 -11.07
C VAL A 145 -0.52 -5.09 -9.74
N VAL A 146 -1.75 -4.56 -9.75
CA VAL A 146 -2.55 -4.38 -8.54
C VAL A 146 -3.17 -5.70 -8.14
N GLU A 147 -2.93 -6.17 -6.92
CA GLU A 147 -3.48 -7.43 -6.39
C GLU A 147 -4.64 -7.17 -5.43
N ILE A 148 -4.46 -6.19 -4.55
CA ILE A 148 -5.38 -5.90 -3.45
C ILE A 148 -5.78 -4.41 -3.51
N PRO A 149 -7.02 -4.11 -3.91
CA PRO A 149 -7.57 -2.76 -3.86
C PRO A 149 -7.56 -2.19 -2.44
N ARG A 150 -7.33 -0.88 -2.32
CA ARG A 150 -7.38 -0.19 -1.02
C ARG A 150 -8.70 -0.44 -0.29
N TRP A 151 -8.61 -0.61 1.03
CA TRP A 151 -9.70 -0.88 1.98
C TRP A 151 -10.41 -2.22 1.79
N THR A 152 -9.75 -3.18 1.13
CA THR A 152 -10.18 -4.57 1.06
C THR A 152 -9.31 -5.47 1.94
N ASN A 153 -9.81 -6.66 2.27
CA ASN A 153 -9.20 -7.55 3.27
C ASN A 153 -8.67 -8.86 2.67
N ALA A 154 -9.18 -9.29 1.51
CA ALA A 154 -8.75 -10.53 0.88
C ALA A 154 -7.26 -10.43 0.50
N LYS A 155 -6.42 -11.31 1.05
CA LYS A 155 -5.00 -11.37 0.68
C LYS A 155 -4.91 -12.06 -0.68
N MET A 156 -4.79 -11.26 -1.72
CA MET A 156 -4.64 -11.70 -3.10
C MET A 156 -3.18 -11.53 -3.51
N GLU A 157 -2.66 -12.45 -4.31
CA GLU A 157 -1.26 -12.47 -4.73
C GLU A 157 -1.11 -13.15 -6.10
N ILE A 158 -0.11 -12.75 -6.87
CA ILE A 158 0.38 -13.46 -8.05
C ILE A 158 0.75 -14.89 -7.62
N ALA A 159 0.14 -15.89 -8.24
CA ALA A 159 0.44 -17.29 -7.96
C ALA A 159 1.77 -17.69 -8.61
N THR A 160 2.89 -17.42 -7.95
CA THR A 160 4.26 -17.67 -8.45
C THR A 160 4.53 -19.12 -8.86
N LYS A 161 3.72 -20.07 -8.36
CA LYS A 161 3.84 -21.52 -8.62
C LYS A 161 2.74 -22.09 -9.53
N GLU A 162 1.88 -21.25 -10.09
CA GLU A 162 0.84 -21.69 -11.04
C GLU A 162 1.13 -21.19 -12.46
N PRO A 163 0.78 -21.97 -13.49
CA PRO A 163 1.01 -21.58 -14.87
C PRO A 163 0.30 -20.28 -15.22
N LEU A 164 1.01 -19.39 -15.93
CA LEU A 164 0.58 -18.01 -16.23
C LEU A 164 0.40 -17.10 -15.01
N ASN A 165 0.85 -17.55 -13.83
CA ASN A 165 0.87 -16.81 -12.57
C ASN A 165 -0.40 -15.97 -12.27
N PRO A 166 -1.62 -16.51 -12.41
CA PRO A 166 -2.84 -15.74 -12.13
C PRO A 166 -2.84 -15.20 -10.69
N ILE A 167 -3.52 -14.08 -10.47
CA ILE A 167 -3.75 -13.61 -9.10
C ILE A 167 -4.77 -14.54 -8.45
N LYS A 168 -4.47 -15.04 -7.25
CA LYS A 168 -5.35 -15.88 -6.43
C LYS A 168 -5.40 -15.38 -4.99
N GLN A 169 -6.33 -15.89 -4.21
CA GLN A 169 -6.35 -15.63 -2.78
C GLN A 169 -5.42 -16.61 -2.05
N ASP A 170 -4.62 -16.09 -1.13
CA ASP A 170 -3.78 -16.88 -0.22
C ASP A 170 -4.67 -17.81 0.64
N ILE A 171 -4.18 -19.02 0.88
CA ILE A 171 -4.87 -20.05 1.68
C ILE A 171 -3.99 -20.37 2.88
N LYS A 172 -4.54 -20.14 4.08
CA LYS A 172 -3.88 -20.44 5.35
C LYS A 172 -4.75 -21.40 6.15
N SER A 173 -4.19 -22.56 6.51
CA SER A 173 -4.92 -23.61 7.25
C SER A 173 -6.24 -24.01 6.57
N ASP A 174 -6.16 -24.28 5.26
CA ASP A 174 -7.29 -24.67 4.39
C ASP A 174 -8.44 -23.65 4.28
N LYS A 175 -8.19 -22.40 4.70
CA LYS A 175 -9.16 -21.30 4.62
C LYS A 175 -8.58 -20.13 3.83
N LEU A 176 -9.46 -19.46 3.09
CA LEU A 176 -9.14 -18.21 2.42
C LEU A 176 -8.66 -17.17 3.42
N ARG A 177 -7.50 -16.56 3.17
CA ARG A 177 -6.90 -15.60 4.08
C ARG A 177 -7.45 -14.20 3.85
N TYR A 178 -7.84 -13.58 4.95
CA TYR A 178 -8.24 -12.18 5.02
C TYR A 178 -7.42 -11.48 6.08
N VAL A 179 -6.77 -10.37 5.72
CA VAL A 179 -6.11 -9.48 6.68
C VAL A 179 -7.16 -8.81 7.56
N ARG A 180 -6.84 -8.66 8.85
CA ARG A 180 -7.76 -8.11 9.85
C ARG A 180 -7.72 -6.58 9.87
N ASN A 181 -8.82 -5.96 10.26
CA ASN A 181 -8.85 -4.52 10.52
C ASN A 181 -8.15 -4.23 11.85
N CYS A 182 -6.95 -3.66 11.79
CA CYS A 182 -6.20 -3.25 12.97
C CYS A 182 -6.44 -1.76 13.18
N PHE A 183 -7.18 -1.38 14.22
CA PHE A 183 -7.58 0.01 14.45
C PHE A 183 -6.38 0.96 14.43
N PRO A 184 -6.42 2.07 13.68
CA PRO A 184 -7.57 2.65 12.95
C PRO A 184 -7.72 2.21 11.46
N HIS A 185 -6.95 1.22 11.01
CA HIS A 185 -6.79 0.85 9.60
C HIS A 185 -7.82 -0.19 9.12
N LYS A 186 -8.56 0.15 8.06
CA LYS A 186 -9.49 -0.80 7.39
C LYS A 186 -8.75 -1.52 6.27
N GLY A 187 -8.61 -2.85 6.39
CA GLY A 187 -7.95 -3.68 5.40
C GLY A 187 -6.55 -3.16 5.04
N TYR A 188 -6.18 -3.27 3.77
CA TYR A 188 -5.01 -2.60 3.21
C TYR A 188 -5.27 -1.10 3.04
N ILE A 189 -4.36 -0.24 3.51
CA ILE A 189 -4.56 1.22 3.46
C ILE A 189 -4.01 1.89 2.19
N TRP A 190 -3.56 1.09 1.22
CA TRP A 190 -3.11 1.47 -0.13
C TRP A 190 -3.69 0.52 -1.18
N ASN A 191 -3.56 0.86 -2.46
CA ASN A 191 -3.61 -0.20 -3.46
C ASN A 191 -2.29 -0.98 -3.33
N TYR A 192 -2.36 -2.29 -3.22
CA TYR A 192 -1.22 -3.16 -2.96
C TYR A 192 -1.04 -4.14 -4.11
N GLY A 193 0.19 -4.45 -4.44
CA GLY A 193 0.54 -5.42 -5.45
C GLY A 193 2.05 -5.49 -5.64
N ALA A 194 2.50 -5.84 -6.84
CA ALA A 194 3.92 -6.07 -7.10
C ALA A 194 4.39 -5.45 -8.41
N LEU A 195 5.72 -5.27 -8.53
CA LEU A 195 6.33 -4.96 -9.83
C LEU A 195 6.58 -6.26 -10.60
N PRO A 196 6.13 -6.35 -11.87
CA PRO A 196 6.42 -7.50 -12.70
C PRO A 196 7.91 -7.56 -13.01
N GLN A 197 8.39 -8.75 -13.38
CA GLN A 197 9.79 -9.02 -13.72
C GLN A 197 10.77 -8.68 -12.59
N THR A 198 10.34 -8.78 -11.34
CA THR A 198 11.24 -8.66 -10.18
C THR A 198 11.16 -9.94 -9.36
N TRP A 199 12.16 -10.21 -8.56
CA TRP A 199 12.18 -11.36 -7.67
C TRP A 199 13.14 -11.10 -6.50
N GLU A 200 12.67 -11.31 -5.28
CA GLU A 200 13.51 -11.31 -4.08
C GLU A 200 14.12 -12.71 -3.89
N ASP A 201 15.35 -12.90 -4.39
CA ASP A 201 16.00 -14.23 -4.41
C ASP A 201 16.22 -14.77 -2.97
N PRO A 202 15.63 -15.93 -2.60
CA PRO A 202 15.79 -16.53 -1.28
C PRO A 202 17.19 -17.10 -1.02
N LYS A 203 18.09 -17.05 -2.01
CA LYS A 203 19.50 -17.40 -1.85
C LYS A 203 20.38 -16.20 -1.56
N HIS A 204 19.93 -14.99 -1.92
CA HIS A 204 20.64 -13.75 -1.66
C HIS A 204 20.44 -13.32 -0.21
N LEU A 205 21.52 -12.94 0.47
CA LEU A 205 21.48 -12.33 1.80
C LEU A 205 21.60 -10.82 1.62
N ASP A 206 20.51 -10.10 1.90
CA ASP A 206 20.47 -8.65 1.78
C ASP A 206 21.23 -7.99 2.94
N GLU A 207 22.14 -7.06 2.62
CA GLU A 207 23.03 -6.43 3.60
C GLU A 207 22.27 -5.48 4.56
N ALA A 208 21.17 -4.88 4.11
CA ALA A 208 20.41 -3.93 4.90
C ALA A 208 19.61 -4.62 6.01
N THR A 209 18.99 -5.75 5.68
CA THR A 209 18.12 -6.52 6.58
C THR A 209 18.86 -7.63 7.32
N GLY A 210 19.96 -8.15 6.75
CA GLY A 210 20.62 -9.35 7.26
C GLY A 210 19.78 -10.62 7.06
N CYS A 211 18.78 -10.57 6.17
CA CYS A 211 17.83 -11.63 5.86
C CYS A 211 17.93 -12.03 4.38
N LYS A 212 17.25 -13.13 4.02
CA LYS A 212 17.15 -13.58 2.63
C LYS A 212 15.83 -13.18 2.02
N GLY A 213 15.77 -13.01 0.71
CA GLY A 213 14.53 -12.67 0.00
C GLY A 213 13.39 -13.66 0.27
N ASP A 214 12.16 -13.15 0.22
CA ASP A 214 10.93 -13.91 0.48
C ASP A 214 10.45 -14.80 -0.69
N ASN A 215 11.21 -14.82 -1.78
CA ASN A 215 10.96 -15.61 -2.99
C ASN A 215 9.79 -15.13 -3.88
N ASP A 216 9.26 -13.93 -3.63
CA ASP A 216 8.16 -13.32 -4.39
C ASP A 216 8.66 -12.11 -5.23
N PRO A 217 7.84 -11.53 -6.13
CA PRO A 217 8.17 -10.28 -6.79
C PRO A 217 8.12 -9.12 -5.78
N ILE A 218 8.91 -8.06 -5.99
CA ILE A 218 8.99 -6.94 -5.05
C ILE A 218 7.64 -6.24 -4.89
N ASP A 219 7.26 -6.01 -3.64
CA ASP A 219 5.96 -5.45 -3.27
C ASP A 219 5.90 -3.93 -3.45
N VAL A 220 4.70 -3.42 -3.74
CA VAL A 220 4.41 -2.02 -3.99
C VAL A 220 3.18 -1.57 -3.20
N ILE A 221 3.31 -0.44 -2.51
CA ILE A 221 2.21 0.33 -1.93
C ILE A 221 1.96 1.58 -2.79
N GLU A 222 0.81 1.63 -3.46
CA GLU A 222 0.42 2.74 -4.31
C GLU A 222 -0.52 3.70 -3.55
N ILE A 223 -0.07 4.96 -3.42
CA ILE A 223 -0.61 5.93 -2.45
C ILE A 223 -1.56 6.98 -3.07
N GLY A 224 -1.95 6.78 -4.32
CA GLY A 224 -2.86 7.64 -5.06
C GLY A 224 -4.28 7.65 -4.50
N SER A 225 -5.03 8.67 -4.89
CA SER A 225 -6.41 8.92 -4.47
C SER A 225 -7.40 7.87 -4.98
N ARG A 226 -7.15 7.28 -6.15
CA ARG A 226 -8.04 6.28 -6.75
C ARG A 226 -7.91 4.93 -6.06
N VAL A 227 -9.03 4.20 -5.92
CA VAL A 227 -9.01 2.78 -5.57
C VAL A 227 -8.93 2.01 -6.88
N ALA A 228 -7.82 1.30 -7.12
CA ALA A 228 -7.59 0.55 -8.34
C ALA A 228 -8.29 -0.82 -8.30
N ASP A 229 -8.57 -1.38 -9.46
CA ASP A 229 -9.17 -2.72 -9.56
C ASP A 229 -8.11 -3.81 -9.43
N ARG A 230 -8.50 -4.97 -8.90
CA ARG A 230 -7.63 -6.14 -8.85
C ARG A 230 -7.33 -6.64 -10.26
N GLY A 231 -6.05 -6.90 -10.52
CA GLY A 231 -5.49 -7.24 -11.81
C GLY A 231 -5.30 -6.04 -12.75
N GLU A 232 -5.62 -4.81 -12.32
CA GLU A 232 -5.28 -3.63 -13.10
C GLU A 232 -3.75 -3.48 -13.18
N VAL A 233 -3.25 -3.18 -14.38
CA VAL A 233 -1.85 -2.84 -14.61
C VAL A 233 -1.75 -1.32 -14.72
N ILE A 234 -1.19 -0.68 -13.70
CA ILE A 234 -1.10 0.78 -13.62
C ILE A 234 0.35 1.24 -13.77
N LYS A 235 0.52 2.49 -14.22
CA LYS A 235 1.84 3.10 -14.39
C LYS A 235 2.17 3.92 -13.17
N VAL A 236 3.27 3.61 -12.51
CA VAL A 236 3.63 4.23 -11.23
C VAL A 236 5.02 4.83 -11.26
N LYS A 237 5.20 5.87 -10.45
CA LYS A 237 6.51 6.44 -10.13
C LYS A 237 6.89 6.01 -8.72
N ALA A 238 8.07 5.44 -8.56
CA ALA A 238 8.63 5.12 -7.25
C ALA A 238 9.04 6.41 -6.51
N LEU A 239 8.79 6.44 -5.21
CA LEU A 239 9.06 7.59 -4.33
C LEU A 239 10.03 7.22 -3.20
N GLY A 240 10.03 5.96 -2.78
CA GLY A 240 10.88 5.45 -1.70
C GLY A 240 10.64 3.95 -1.48
N VAL A 241 11.27 3.38 -0.46
CA VAL A 241 11.10 1.96 -0.11
C VAL A 241 11.27 1.75 1.40
N MET A 242 10.54 0.80 1.98
CA MET A 242 10.72 0.35 3.37
C MET A 242 11.25 -1.09 3.41
N ALA A 243 12.14 -1.37 4.35
CA ALA A 243 12.77 -2.67 4.55
C ALA A 243 12.03 -3.47 5.63
N LEU A 244 10.95 -4.18 5.28
CA LEU A 244 10.27 -5.07 6.23
C LEU A 244 11.11 -6.34 6.41
N ILE A 245 11.16 -6.84 7.64
CA ILE A 245 11.64 -8.18 7.94
C ILE A 245 10.40 -9.00 8.32
N ASP A 246 9.90 -9.80 7.40
CA ASP A 246 8.68 -10.58 7.58
C ASP A 246 9.02 -12.03 7.93
N GLU A 247 8.76 -12.43 9.18
CA GLU A 247 9.06 -13.79 9.68
C GLU A 247 10.51 -14.28 9.41
N GLY A 248 11.47 -13.35 9.29
CA GLY A 248 12.90 -13.63 9.08
C GLY A 248 13.36 -13.50 7.62
N GLU A 249 12.47 -13.08 6.72
CA GLU A 249 12.74 -12.85 5.30
C GLU A 249 12.79 -11.34 5.00
N THR A 250 13.63 -10.96 4.04
CA THR A 250 13.67 -9.63 3.44
C THR A 250 12.41 -9.48 2.59
N ASP A 251 11.68 -8.41 2.84
CA ASP A 251 10.41 -8.13 2.17
C ASP A 251 10.31 -6.62 1.89
N TRP A 252 10.76 -6.18 0.70
CA TRP A 252 10.83 -4.76 0.38
C TRP A 252 9.48 -4.19 -0.03
N LYS A 253 9.08 -3.08 0.61
CA LYS A 253 7.83 -2.37 0.30
C LYS A 253 8.11 -1.07 -0.44
N VAL A 254 8.03 -1.09 -1.77
CA VAL A 254 8.20 0.10 -2.61
C VAL A 254 7.02 1.04 -2.43
N ILE A 255 7.30 2.31 -2.15
CA ILE A 255 6.30 3.37 -2.07
C ILE A 255 6.19 4.02 -3.44
N ALA A 256 5.01 3.98 -4.05
CA ALA A 256 4.80 4.50 -5.39
C ALA A 256 3.49 5.28 -5.52
N ILE A 257 3.34 6.01 -6.62
CA ILE A 257 2.10 6.72 -6.97
C ILE A 257 1.76 6.53 -8.45
N ASP A 258 0.48 6.32 -8.77
CA ASP A 258 -0.02 6.33 -10.14
C ASP A 258 0.32 7.67 -10.82
N VAL A 259 0.94 7.62 -12.00
CA VAL A 259 1.33 8.81 -12.76
C VAL A 259 0.14 9.69 -13.18
N ARG A 260 -1.09 9.15 -13.13
CA ARG A 260 -2.33 9.87 -13.41
C ARG A 260 -2.90 10.60 -12.19
N ASP A 261 -2.38 10.36 -10.99
CA ASP A 261 -2.85 11.02 -9.78
C ASP A 261 -2.55 12.53 -9.80
N GLU A 262 -3.44 13.33 -9.23
CA GLU A 262 -3.31 14.79 -9.19
C GLU A 262 -2.06 15.27 -8.41
N LEU A 263 -1.58 14.48 -7.45
CA LEU A 263 -0.37 14.78 -6.69
C LEU A 263 0.90 14.18 -7.33
N ALA A 264 0.79 13.36 -8.37
CA ALA A 264 1.93 12.66 -8.95
C ALA A 264 3.03 13.63 -9.42
N ALA A 265 2.68 14.79 -9.96
CA ALA A 265 3.67 15.79 -10.39
C ALA A 265 4.47 16.41 -9.22
N GLN A 266 3.85 16.48 -8.03
CA GLN A 266 4.43 17.11 -6.84
C GLN A 266 5.20 16.12 -5.96
N LEU A 267 4.83 14.84 -5.99
CA LEU A 267 5.48 13.77 -5.25
C LEU A 267 6.62 13.17 -6.08
N ASN A 268 7.87 13.51 -5.78
CA ASN A 268 9.05 13.03 -6.52
C ASN A 268 10.03 12.23 -5.66
N ASP A 269 9.89 12.31 -4.34
CA ASP A 269 10.67 11.58 -3.34
C ASP A 269 9.80 11.28 -2.10
N VAL A 270 10.25 10.37 -1.23
CA VAL A 270 9.55 10.01 0.01
C VAL A 270 9.34 11.21 0.94
N ARG A 271 10.24 12.19 0.89
CA ARG A 271 10.11 13.44 1.66
C ARG A 271 8.86 14.23 1.26
N ASP A 272 8.49 14.21 -0.01
CA ASP A 272 7.29 14.89 -0.49
C ASP A 272 6.02 14.19 0.04
N VAL A 273 6.07 12.86 0.25
CA VAL A 273 4.99 12.10 0.86
C VAL A 273 4.72 12.58 2.28
N GLU A 274 5.76 12.79 3.08
CA GLU A 274 5.60 13.31 4.45
C GLU A 274 5.05 14.74 4.49
N MET A 275 5.37 15.56 3.49
CA MET A 275 4.87 16.93 3.39
C MET A 275 3.41 16.99 2.92
N LEU A 276 3.04 16.21 1.89
CA LEU A 276 1.74 16.30 1.22
C LEU A 276 0.71 15.29 1.75
N LYS A 277 1.17 14.21 2.39
CA LYS A 277 0.35 13.16 3.01
C LYS A 277 0.85 12.87 4.43
N PRO A 278 0.84 13.88 5.33
CA PRO A 278 1.48 13.77 6.64
C PRO A 278 0.92 12.60 7.47
N GLY A 279 1.82 11.79 8.00
CA GLY A 279 1.48 10.62 8.82
C GLY A 279 1.23 9.33 8.04
N LEU A 280 1.21 9.36 6.70
CA LEU A 280 1.02 8.16 5.89
C LEU A 280 2.16 7.15 6.09
N ILE A 281 3.43 7.58 6.03
CA ILE A 281 4.58 6.69 6.23
C ILE A 281 4.56 6.07 7.63
N ARG A 282 4.20 6.86 8.66
CA ARG A 282 4.03 6.35 10.02
C ARG A 282 2.92 5.28 10.09
N ALA A 283 1.79 5.53 9.43
CA ALA A 283 0.70 4.56 9.34
C ALA A 283 1.12 3.30 8.58
N THR A 284 1.94 3.42 7.53
CA THR A 284 2.56 2.29 6.81
C THR A 284 3.42 1.43 7.70
N TYR A 285 4.35 2.06 8.40
CA TYR A 285 5.19 1.37 9.38
C TYR A 285 4.35 0.63 10.41
N GLU A 286 3.36 1.32 11.00
CA GLU A 286 2.47 0.75 12.00
C GLU A 286 1.67 -0.44 11.46
N TRP A 287 1.09 -0.32 10.27
CA TRP A 287 0.28 -1.36 9.64
C TRP A 287 1.08 -2.65 9.46
N PHE A 288 2.24 -2.59 8.78
CA PHE A 288 3.09 -3.76 8.55
C PHE A 288 3.70 -4.31 9.84
N LYS A 289 3.92 -3.47 10.85
CA LYS A 289 4.37 -3.93 12.16
C LYS A 289 3.34 -4.80 12.87
N ILE A 290 2.04 -4.51 12.72
CA ILE A 290 1.00 -5.12 13.56
C ILE A 290 0.06 -6.08 12.82
N TYR A 291 0.02 -6.10 11.49
CA TYR A 291 -1.06 -6.76 10.75
C TYR A 291 -1.21 -8.27 11.00
N LYS A 292 -0.13 -8.97 11.39
CA LYS A 292 -0.17 -10.40 11.71
C LYS A 292 -0.45 -10.69 13.20
N ILE A 293 -0.44 -9.70 14.09
CA ILE A 293 -0.69 -9.91 15.53
C ILE A 293 -2.07 -10.51 15.81
N PRO A 294 -3.16 -10.09 15.12
CA PRO A 294 -4.47 -10.76 15.25
C PRO A 294 -4.47 -12.25 14.88
N ASP A 295 -3.51 -12.69 14.06
CA ASP A 295 -3.32 -14.09 13.67
C ASP A 295 -2.40 -14.85 14.65
N GLY A 296 -2.04 -14.25 15.79
CA GLY A 296 -1.20 -14.85 16.82
C GLY A 296 0.30 -14.83 16.51
N LYS A 297 0.74 -14.03 15.53
CA LYS A 297 2.15 -13.83 15.19
C LYS A 297 2.76 -12.66 15.99
N PRO A 298 4.09 -12.62 16.18
CA PRO A 298 4.75 -11.45 16.75
C PRO A 298 4.59 -10.22 15.84
N ALA A 299 4.95 -9.05 16.38
CA ALA A 299 5.10 -7.86 15.55
C ALA A 299 6.26 -8.05 14.57
N ASN A 300 6.11 -7.56 13.34
CA ASN A 300 7.19 -7.59 12.38
C ASN A 300 8.28 -6.56 12.72
N GLU A 301 9.48 -6.82 12.21
CA GLU A 301 10.64 -5.96 12.38
C GLU A 301 10.97 -5.21 11.09
N PHE A 302 11.82 -4.20 11.18
CA PHE A 302 12.27 -3.43 10.03
C PHE A 302 13.76 -3.17 10.15
N ALA A 303 14.47 -3.20 9.02
CA ALA A 303 15.79 -2.59 8.97
C ALA A 303 15.68 -1.05 9.05
N PHE A 304 16.82 -0.39 9.23
CA PHE A 304 16.91 1.08 9.33
C PHE A 304 15.95 1.70 10.37
N ASN A 305 15.60 0.97 11.42
CA ASN A 305 14.61 1.38 12.41
C ASN A 305 13.23 1.77 11.81
N GLY A 306 12.87 1.21 10.65
CA GLY A 306 11.61 1.52 9.95
C GLY A 306 11.63 2.80 9.12
N GLU A 307 12.80 3.43 8.90
CA GLU A 307 12.93 4.57 8.01
C GLU A 307 12.61 4.17 6.56
N ALA A 308 11.74 4.93 5.90
CA ALA A 308 11.55 4.81 4.46
C ALA A 308 12.74 5.47 3.74
N LYS A 309 13.47 4.69 2.95
CA LYS A 309 14.57 5.18 2.13
C LYS A 309 14.03 5.94 0.92
N ASP A 310 14.86 6.83 0.39
CA ASP A 310 14.52 7.73 -0.70
C ASP A 310 14.32 7.00 -2.04
N ARG A 311 13.94 7.77 -3.06
CA ARG A 311 13.65 7.24 -4.39
C ARG A 311 14.88 6.56 -5.02
N GLU A 312 16.07 7.14 -4.86
CA GLU A 312 17.29 6.58 -5.44
C GLU A 312 17.57 5.19 -4.88
N PHE A 313 17.44 5.01 -3.56
CA PHE A 313 17.57 3.71 -2.92
C PHE A 313 16.52 2.72 -3.43
N ALA A 314 15.25 3.15 -3.51
CA ALA A 314 14.17 2.30 -4.03
C ALA A 314 14.43 1.83 -5.46
N GLU A 315 14.86 2.73 -6.34
CA GLU A 315 15.18 2.42 -7.72
C GLU A 315 16.37 1.45 -7.85
N LYS A 316 17.34 1.51 -6.93
CA LYS A 316 18.43 0.53 -6.84
C LYS A 316 17.92 -0.84 -6.42
N THR A 317 17.08 -0.92 -5.37
CA THR A 317 16.47 -2.18 -4.92
C THR A 317 15.62 -2.83 -6.01
N ILE A 318 14.83 -2.03 -6.75
CA ILE A 318 14.05 -2.52 -7.89
C ILE A 318 14.97 -3.07 -9.00
N ALA A 319 16.07 -2.37 -9.31
CA ALA A 319 17.01 -2.83 -10.33
C ALA A 319 17.69 -4.14 -9.93
N GLU A 320 18.01 -4.32 -8.65
CA GLU A 320 18.61 -5.54 -8.11
C GLU A 320 17.65 -6.73 -8.16
N THR A 321 16.41 -6.56 -7.70
CA THR A 321 15.37 -7.61 -7.80
C THR A 321 15.00 -7.93 -9.26
N HIS A 322 15.05 -6.95 -10.16
CA HIS A 322 14.91 -7.20 -11.60
C HIS A 322 16.05 -8.06 -12.14
N LYS A 323 17.29 -7.78 -11.73
CA LYS A 323 18.45 -8.59 -12.11
C LYS A 323 18.30 -10.04 -11.61
N TYR A 324 17.85 -10.25 -10.37
CA TYR A 324 17.59 -11.60 -9.87
C TYR A 324 16.51 -12.32 -10.67
N TRP A 325 15.43 -11.63 -11.05
CA TRP A 325 14.43 -12.20 -11.95
C TRP A 325 15.02 -12.56 -13.33
N GLN A 326 15.89 -11.72 -13.90
CA GLN A 326 16.57 -12.02 -15.16
C GLN A 326 17.44 -13.28 -15.04
N GLU A 327 18.14 -13.45 -13.92
CA GLU A 327 18.93 -14.66 -13.63
C GLU A 327 18.03 -15.89 -13.47
N LEU A 328 16.90 -15.75 -12.77
CA LEU A 328 15.89 -16.80 -12.59
C LEU A 328 15.36 -17.32 -13.93
N VAL A 329 14.88 -16.44 -14.81
CA VAL A 329 14.25 -16.86 -16.08
C VAL A 329 15.26 -17.36 -17.11
N ASN A 330 16.54 -17.05 -16.96
CA ASN A 330 17.60 -17.51 -17.88
C ASN A 330 18.40 -18.70 -17.34
N ALA A 331 18.11 -19.19 -16.13
CA ALA A 331 18.83 -20.31 -15.54
C ALA A 331 18.62 -21.62 -16.32
N SER A 332 19.72 -22.31 -16.65
CA SER A 332 19.70 -23.55 -17.44
C SER A 332 19.20 -24.80 -16.69
N SER A 333 19.04 -24.72 -15.37
CA SER A 333 18.65 -25.83 -14.50
C SER A 333 17.44 -25.46 -13.63
N ASN A 334 16.26 -25.92 -14.02
CA ASN A 334 14.96 -25.65 -13.39
C ASN A 334 14.72 -26.47 -12.10
N ALA A 335 15.62 -26.41 -11.13
CA ALA A 335 15.33 -26.90 -9.77
C ALA A 335 14.71 -25.76 -8.93
N THR A 336 13.63 -25.17 -9.43
CA THR A 336 12.78 -24.22 -8.71
C THR A 336 11.35 -24.72 -8.71
N ASP A 337 10.60 -24.46 -7.65
CA ASP A 337 9.17 -24.76 -7.56
C ASP A 337 8.29 -23.64 -8.16
N LEU A 338 8.92 -22.57 -8.67
CA LEU A 338 8.29 -21.46 -9.37
C LEU A 338 7.88 -21.85 -10.80
N ASP A 339 6.71 -21.39 -11.23
CA ASP A 339 6.23 -21.60 -12.59
C ASP A 339 6.65 -20.42 -13.48
N LEU A 340 7.62 -20.67 -14.34
CA LEU A 340 8.21 -19.65 -15.22
C LEU A 340 7.49 -19.49 -16.56
N LYS A 341 6.34 -20.18 -16.77
CA LYS A 341 5.67 -20.17 -18.08
C LYS A 341 5.24 -18.76 -18.46
N SER A 342 5.53 -18.43 -19.71
CA SER A 342 5.36 -17.09 -20.27
C SER A 342 4.93 -17.19 -21.73
N THR A 343 4.22 -16.20 -22.24
CA THR A 343 3.83 -16.11 -23.66
C THR A 343 4.78 -15.24 -24.49
N THR A 344 5.63 -14.44 -23.83
CA THR A 344 6.50 -13.45 -24.49
C THR A 344 8.00 -13.72 -24.36
N LEU A 345 8.44 -14.41 -23.29
CA LEU A 345 9.86 -14.72 -23.08
C LEU A 345 10.44 -15.50 -24.25
N GLY A 346 11.69 -15.21 -24.61
CA GLY A 346 12.40 -15.85 -25.72
C GLY A 346 13.14 -17.13 -25.35
N ASN A 347 12.81 -17.74 -24.20
CA ASN A 347 13.53 -18.88 -23.62
C ASN A 347 12.67 -20.16 -23.59
N SER A 348 13.17 -21.21 -22.93
CA SER A 348 12.50 -22.51 -22.81
C SER A 348 11.19 -22.49 -22.03
N SER A 349 10.90 -21.41 -21.30
CA SER A 349 9.66 -21.24 -20.55
C SER A 349 8.51 -20.67 -21.41
N LYS A 350 8.79 -20.34 -22.68
CA LYS A 350 7.77 -19.86 -23.60
C LYS A 350 6.73 -20.94 -23.92
N ILE A 351 5.46 -20.60 -23.77
CA ILE A 351 4.33 -21.37 -24.29
C ILE A 351 3.62 -20.58 -25.40
N ASP A 352 2.98 -21.29 -26.33
CA ASP A 352 2.14 -20.65 -27.34
C ASP A 352 0.79 -20.18 -26.77
N ASN A 353 0.14 -19.29 -27.52
CA ASN A 353 -1.14 -18.71 -27.12
C ASN A 353 -2.26 -19.76 -26.97
N GLN A 354 -2.22 -20.85 -27.74
CA GLN A 354 -3.25 -21.88 -27.69
C GLN A 354 -3.18 -22.65 -26.36
N ASN A 355 -1.99 -23.08 -25.97
CA ASN A 355 -1.71 -23.69 -24.67
C ASN A 355 -2.06 -22.74 -23.52
N ALA A 356 -1.76 -21.44 -23.65
CA ALA A 356 -2.12 -20.45 -22.64
C ALA A 356 -3.66 -20.30 -22.49
N ILE A 357 -4.40 -20.29 -23.59
CA ILE A 357 -5.87 -20.25 -23.60
C ILE A 357 -6.46 -21.52 -22.97
N GLU A 358 -5.88 -22.69 -23.24
CA GLU A 358 -6.30 -23.95 -22.64
C GLU A 358 -6.15 -23.94 -21.12
N ILE A 359 -5.05 -23.41 -20.59
CA ILE A 359 -4.82 -23.24 -19.15
C ILE A 359 -5.91 -22.38 -18.51
N ILE A 360 -6.28 -21.26 -19.14
CA ILE A 360 -7.36 -20.38 -18.65
C ILE A 360 -8.71 -21.11 -18.68
N ASN A 361 -9.00 -21.85 -19.76
CA ASN A 361 -10.28 -22.52 -19.97
C ASN A 361 -10.47 -23.79 -19.13
N GLN A 362 -9.45 -24.25 -18.40
CA GLN A 362 -9.61 -25.28 -17.37
C GLN A 362 -10.61 -24.86 -16.28
N ARG A 363 -10.86 -23.55 -16.13
CA ARG A 363 -11.81 -22.98 -15.19
C ARG A 363 -12.93 -22.25 -15.92
N GLN A 364 -14.14 -22.35 -15.38
CA GLN A 364 -15.29 -21.61 -15.89
C GLN A 364 -15.12 -20.10 -15.68
N GLU A 365 -15.70 -19.30 -16.57
CA GLU A 365 -15.79 -17.85 -16.37
C GLU A 365 -16.53 -17.51 -15.07
N SER A 366 -15.97 -16.62 -14.25
CA SER A 366 -16.58 -16.24 -12.97
C SER A 366 -17.97 -15.61 -13.14
N ALA A 367 -18.21 -14.91 -14.25
CA ALA A 367 -19.52 -14.31 -14.54
C ALA A 367 -20.66 -15.34 -14.69
N LYS A 368 -20.32 -16.62 -14.93
CA LYS A 368 -21.28 -17.73 -15.03
C LYS A 368 -21.54 -18.40 -13.68
N ALA A 369 -20.85 -18.00 -12.61
CA ALA A 369 -20.94 -18.58 -11.28
C ALA A 369 -21.48 -17.55 -10.26
N VAL A 370 -22.33 -18.01 -9.34
CA VAL A 370 -22.73 -17.20 -8.19
C VAL A 370 -21.54 -17.15 -7.21
N PRO A 371 -21.10 -15.97 -6.73
CA PRO A 371 -20.04 -15.89 -5.72
C PRO A 371 -20.38 -16.71 -4.48
N LYS A 372 -19.39 -17.41 -3.91
CA LYS A 372 -19.59 -18.13 -2.66
C LYS A 372 -19.79 -17.11 -1.52
N PRO A 373 -20.70 -17.35 -0.56
CA PRO A 373 -20.73 -16.56 0.66
C PRO A 373 -19.39 -16.61 1.38
N ILE A 374 -19.00 -15.51 2.00
CA ILE A 374 -17.82 -15.48 2.85
C ILE A 374 -18.22 -16.10 4.20
N ASP A 375 -17.62 -17.24 4.53
CA ASP A 375 -18.03 -18.09 5.67
C ASP A 375 -17.97 -17.36 7.03
N ASP A 376 -17.09 -16.36 7.21
CA ASP A 376 -16.95 -15.59 8.45
C ASP A 376 -16.76 -14.08 8.19
N GLN A 377 -17.77 -13.45 7.60
CA GLN A 377 -17.77 -12.00 7.34
C GLN A 377 -17.59 -11.19 8.64
N THR A 378 -18.20 -11.63 9.74
CA THR A 378 -18.10 -10.96 11.04
C THR A 378 -16.66 -10.86 11.54
N ALA A 379 -15.85 -11.91 11.38
CA ALA A 379 -14.43 -11.86 11.75
C ALA A 379 -13.57 -10.98 10.83
N ILE A 380 -14.02 -10.74 9.59
CA ILE A 380 -13.36 -9.80 8.67
C ILE A 380 -13.69 -8.37 9.07
N ASP A 381 -14.96 -8.09 9.42
CA ASP A 381 -15.42 -6.75 9.80
C ASP A 381 -14.95 -6.32 11.20
N LYS A 382 -14.52 -7.28 12.03
CA LYS A 382 -14.03 -7.04 13.39
C LYS A 382 -12.82 -6.11 13.42
N TRP A 383 -12.88 -5.13 14.33
CA TRP A 383 -11.76 -4.27 14.69
C TRP A 383 -10.91 -4.87 15.80
N TYR A 384 -9.59 -4.87 15.60
CA TYR A 384 -8.59 -5.28 16.57
C TYR A 384 -7.86 -4.04 17.10
N TYR A 385 -7.86 -3.86 18.42
CA TYR A 385 -7.16 -2.78 19.10
C TYR A 385 -5.85 -3.33 19.66
N ILE A 386 -4.75 -3.05 18.97
CA ILE A 386 -3.44 -3.62 19.29
C ILE A 386 -2.64 -2.59 20.09
N THR A 387 -1.95 -3.05 21.13
CA THR A 387 -1.01 -2.25 21.90
C THR A 387 0.34 -2.95 21.83
N LEU A 388 1.35 -2.27 21.27
CA LEU A 388 2.71 -2.75 21.32
C LEU A 388 3.30 -2.45 22.71
N PRO A 389 4.04 -3.40 23.31
CA PRO A 389 4.63 -3.24 24.64
C PRO A 389 5.70 -2.13 24.71
#